data_AF-A0A238D1L7-F1
#
_entry.id   AF-A0A238D1L7-F1
#
_cell.length_a   1.000
_cell.length_b   1.000
_cell.length_c   1.000
_cell.angle_alpha   90.00
_cell.angle_beta   90.00
_cell.angle_gamma   90.00
#
_symmetry.space_group_name_H-M   'P 1'
#
loop_
_entity.id
_entity.type
_entity.pdbx_description
1 polymer ?
#
loop_
_entity_poly.entity_id
_entity_poly.type
_entity_poly.pdbx_seq_one_letter_code
_entity_poly.pdbx_strand_id
1 'polypeptide(L)'
;MLSLLLAWLANTSVMPLLVGGAIGAASKRVLRPCVGRLRRQVAWAALAALLVHLALVGSGLLRDGAMLDYASVLAAAVAASVLACMRGAR
;
A
#
# COMPACT_ATOMS: atom_id res chain seq x y z
N MET A 1 -22.24 16.48 4.16
CA MET A 1 -21.85 15.05 4.11
C MET A 1 -20.52 14.84 3.40
N LEU A 2 -20.24 15.51 2.27
CA LEU A 2 -18.96 15.38 1.55
C LEU A 2 -17.73 15.69 2.43
N SER A 3 -17.79 16.72 3.27
CA SER A 3 -16.71 17.07 4.20
C SER A 3 -16.39 15.95 5.20
N LEU A 4 -17.41 15.29 5.75
CA LEU A 4 -17.25 14.14 6.64
C LEU A 4 -16.65 12.94 5.91
N LEU A 5 -17.07 12.70 4.67
CA LEU A 5 -16.53 11.62 3.84
C LEU A 5 -15.05 11.87 3.49
N LEU A 6 -14.69 13.11 3.15
CA LEU A 6 -13.29 13.48 2.87
C LEU A 6 -12.42 13.40 4.13
N ALA A 7 -12.93 13.81 5.29
CA ALA A 7 -12.22 13.69 6.56
C ALA A 7 -12.00 12.22 6.96
N TRP A 8 -13.02 11.37 6.80
CA TRP A 8 -12.91 9.94 7.02
C TRP A 8 -11.90 9.30 6.06
N LEU A 9 -11.99 9.62 4.76
CA LEU A 9 -11.09 9.10 3.74
C LEU A 9 -9.65 9.51 4.02
N ALA A 10 -9.41 10.78 4.38
CA ALA A 10 -8.08 11.26 4.71
C ALA A 10 -7.51 10.51 5.92
N ASN A 11 -8.29 10.33 6.99
CA ASN A 11 -7.84 9.68 8.22
C ASN A 11 -7.53 8.19 8.02
N THR A 12 -8.44 7.45 7.35
CA THR A 12 -8.27 6.01 7.11
C THR A 12 -7.13 5.72 6.11
N SER A 13 -6.86 6.65 5.19
CA SER A 13 -5.77 6.51 4.20
C SER A 13 -4.35 6.65 4.77
N VAL A 14 -4.19 7.28 5.95
CA VAL A 14 -2.85 7.54 6.53
C VAL A 14 -2.08 6.25 6.74
N MET A 15 -2.70 5.28 7.41
CA MET A 15 -2.06 4.02 7.78
C MET A 15 -1.60 3.19 6.56
N PRO A 16 -2.45 2.89 5.56
CA PRO A 16 -2.01 2.12 4.38
C PRO A 16 -0.96 2.87 3.54
N LEU A 17 -1.04 4.20 3.45
CA LEU A 17 -0.03 5.00 2.74
C LEU A 17 1.34 4.94 3.43
N LEU A 18 1.37 5.10 4.76
CA LEU A 18 2.61 5.02 5.54
C LEU A 18 3.22 3.62 5.50
N VAL A 19 2.41 2.59 5.76
CA VAL A 19 2.86 1.20 5.76
C VAL A 19 3.30 0.78 4.36
N GLY A 20 2.50 1.04 3.34
CA GLY A 20 2.84 0.73 1.96
C GLY A 20 4.08 1.47 1.49
N GLY A 21 4.20 2.76 1.82
CA GLY A 21 5.39 3.56 1.51
C GLY A 21 6.66 3.05 2.19
N ALA A 22 6.58 2.70 3.48
CA ALA A 22 7.70 2.16 4.24
C ALA A 22 8.17 0.81 3.68
N ILE A 23 7.23 -0.09 3.36
CA ILE A 23 7.52 -1.37 2.72
C ILE A 23 8.15 -1.15 1.34
N GLY A 24 7.62 -0.24 0.53
CA GLY A 24 8.19 0.12 -0.77
C GLY A 24 9.61 0.69 -0.68
N ALA A 25 9.94 1.40 0.39
CA ALA A 25 11.30 1.91 0.63
C ALA A 25 12.26 0.79 1.10
N ALA A 26 11.81 -0.05 2.02
CA ALA A 26 12.60 -1.16 2.57
C ALA A 26 12.89 -2.22 1.51
N SER A 27 11.91 -2.53 0.68
CA SER A 27 11.98 -3.55 -0.38
C SER A 27 13.08 -3.27 -1.40
N LYS A 28 13.41 -2.00 -1.71
CA LYS A 28 14.56 -1.68 -2.57
C LYS A 28 15.89 -2.24 -2.02
N ARG A 29 16.06 -2.23 -0.71
CA ARG A 29 17.28 -2.72 -0.05
C ARG A 29 17.30 -4.24 0.01
N VAL A 30 16.14 -4.86 0.23
CA VAL A 30 16.01 -6.32 0.41
C VAL A 30 16.02 -7.07 -0.93
N LEU A 31 15.33 -6.57 -1.97
CA LEU A 31 15.12 -7.27 -3.24
C LEU A 31 16.22 -7.00 -4.29
N ARG A 32 17.49 -6.90 -3.90
CA ARG A 32 18.57 -6.64 -4.88
C ARG A 32 18.75 -7.83 -5.85
N PRO A 33 18.98 -7.59 -7.16
CA PRO A 33 19.15 -6.30 -7.83
C PRO A 33 17.83 -5.73 -8.41
N CYS A 34 17.09 -4.90 -7.65
CA CYS A 34 16.03 -4.08 -8.24
C CYS A 34 16.61 -2.88 -8.99
N VAL A 35 16.37 -2.81 -10.31
CA VAL A 35 16.80 -1.71 -11.19
C VAL A 35 15.85 -0.49 -11.13
N GLY A 36 14.69 -0.63 -10.48
CA GLY A 36 13.66 0.41 -10.40
C GLY A 36 14.04 1.66 -9.55
N ARG A 37 13.48 2.83 -9.92
CA ARG A 37 13.59 4.06 -9.13
C ARG A 37 12.87 3.92 -7.78
N LEU A 38 13.51 4.34 -6.69
CA LEU A 38 12.96 4.25 -5.32
C LEU A 38 11.58 4.91 -5.20
N ARG A 39 11.43 6.12 -5.76
CA ARG A 39 10.14 6.85 -5.76
C ARG A 39 9.01 6.03 -6.40
N ARG A 40 9.32 5.27 -7.46
CA ARG A 40 8.34 4.41 -8.13
C ARG A 40 7.94 3.27 -7.20
N GLN A 41 8.88 2.57 -6.57
CA GLN A 41 8.55 1.48 -5.63
C GLN A 41 7.70 1.96 -4.45
N VAL A 42 8.08 3.08 -3.82
CA VAL A 42 7.32 3.69 -2.73
C VAL A 42 5.90 4.05 -3.18
N ALA A 43 5.76 4.72 -4.33
CA ALA A 43 4.46 5.11 -4.84
C ALA A 43 3.56 3.90 -5.18
N TRP A 44 4.10 2.88 -5.85
CA TRP A 44 3.33 1.68 -6.21
C TRP A 44 2.91 0.87 -4.98
N ALA A 45 3.79 0.74 -3.99
CA ALA A 45 3.47 0.02 -2.76
C ALA A 45 2.44 0.76 -1.91
N ALA A 46 2.59 2.08 -1.73
CA ALA A 46 1.62 2.92 -1.02
C ALA A 46 0.25 2.94 -1.71
N LEU A 47 0.22 3.05 -3.04
CA LEU A 47 -1.01 3.06 -3.81
C LEU A 47 -1.72 1.70 -3.78
N ALA A 48 -0.98 0.59 -3.92
CA ALA A 48 -1.55 -0.75 -3.83
C ALA A 48 -2.14 -1.02 -2.43
N ALA A 49 -1.40 -0.66 -1.39
CA ALA A 49 -1.85 -0.76 0.00
C ALA A 49 -3.15 0.02 0.24
N LEU A 50 -3.22 1.27 -0.24
CA LEU A 50 -4.40 2.11 -0.12
C LEU A 50 -5.60 1.55 -0.88
N LEU A 51 -5.41 1.12 -2.13
CA LEU A 51 -6.50 0.58 -2.93
C LEU A 51 -7.09 -0.70 -2.33
N VAL A 52 -6.25 -1.59 -1.82
CA VAL A 52 -6.70 -2.83 -1.17
C VAL A 52 -7.49 -2.51 0.10
N HIS A 53 -6.96 -1.63 0.95
CA HIS A 53 -7.67 -1.18 2.14
C HIS A 53 -9.05 -0.57 1.80
N LEU A 54 -9.10 0.39 0.87
CA LEU A 54 -10.35 1.03 0.45
C LEU A 54 -11.34 0.03 -0.16
N ALA A 55 -10.86 -0.94 -0.94
CA ALA A 55 -11.72 -1.98 -1.51
C ALA A 55 -12.32 -2.87 -0.41
N LEU A 56 -11.53 -3.27 0.58
CA LEU A 56 -11.96 -4.19 1.64
C LEU A 56 -12.85 -3.52 2.69
N VAL A 57 -12.48 -2.32 3.15
CA VAL A 57 -13.30 -1.54 4.09
C VAL A 57 -14.52 -0.96 3.38
N GLY A 58 -14.36 -0.45 2.16
CA GLY A 58 -15.46 0.14 1.39
C GLY A 58 -16.51 -0.86 0.92
N SER A 59 -16.14 -2.13 0.73
CA SER A 59 -17.09 -3.23 0.45
C SER A 59 -17.74 -3.81 1.71
N GLY A 60 -17.28 -3.42 2.90
CA GLY A 60 -17.74 -3.98 4.17
C GLY A 60 -17.24 -5.40 4.45
N LEU A 61 -16.32 -5.95 3.64
CA LEU A 61 -15.69 -7.25 3.90
C LEU A 61 -14.86 -7.24 5.18
N LEU A 62 -14.21 -6.12 5.46
CA LEU A 62 -13.35 -5.94 6.62
C LEU A 62 -13.72 -4.67 7.39
N ARG A 63 -13.55 -4.74 8.71
CA ARG A 63 -13.67 -3.58 9.57
C ARG A 63 -12.32 -2.87 9.63
N ASP A 64 -12.36 -1.54 9.54
CA ASP A 64 -11.17 -0.70 9.71
C ASP A 64 -10.49 -1.03 11.05
N GLY A 65 -9.18 -1.28 11.02
CA GLY A 65 -8.39 -1.71 12.17
C GLY A 65 -8.47 -3.21 12.52
N ALA A 66 -9.16 -4.04 11.72
CA ALA A 66 -9.11 -5.49 11.90
C ALA A 66 -7.71 -6.05 11.56
N MET A 67 -7.27 -7.10 12.27
CA MET A 67 -5.95 -7.72 12.01
C MET A 67 -5.78 -8.18 10.55
N LEU A 68 -6.88 -8.64 9.94
CA LEU A 68 -6.92 -9.06 8.54
C LEU A 68 -6.77 -7.88 7.56
N ASP A 69 -7.25 -6.69 7.91
CA ASP A 69 -7.02 -5.47 7.12
C ASP A 69 -5.53 -5.13 7.11
N TYR A 70 -4.88 -5.07 8.28
CA TYR A 70 -3.43 -4.88 8.37
C TYR A 70 -2.62 -5.89 7.56
N ALA A 71 -2.98 -7.17 7.67
CA ALA A 71 -2.32 -8.24 6.91
C ALA A 71 -2.49 -8.05 5.40
N SER A 72 -3.68 -7.65 4.94
CA SER A 72 -3.98 -7.41 3.53
C SER A 72 -3.19 -6.22 2.98
N VAL A 73 -3.11 -5.12 3.73
CA VAL A 73 -2.31 -3.92 3.39
C VAL A 73 -0.84 -4.29 3.25
N LEU A 74 -0.32 -5.06 4.20
CA LEU A 74 1.07 -5.48 4.21
C LEU A 74 1.38 -6.42 3.02
N ALA A 75 0.52 -7.40 2.77
CA ALA A 75 0.64 -8.31 1.64
C ALA A 75 0.59 -7.56 0.29
N ALA A 76 -0.34 -6.62 0.14
CA ALA A 76 -0.47 -5.80 -1.06
C ALA A 76 0.78 -4.95 -1.31
N ALA A 77 1.32 -4.32 -0.27
CA ALA A 77 2.54 -3.51 -0.35
C ALA A 77 3.76 -4.33 -0.76
N VAL A 78 3.93 -5.54 -0.19
CA VAL A 78 5.02 -6.45 -0.53
C VAL A 78 4.87 -6.92 -1.98
N ALA A 79 3.70 -7.41 -2.37
CA ALA A 79 3.44 -7.89 -3.73
C ALA A 79 3.69 -6.79 -4.78
N ALA A 80 3.19 -5.57 -4.52
CA ALA A 80 3.43 -4.42 -5.39
C ALA A 80 4.91 -4.05 -5.48
N SER A 81 5.65 -4.14 -4.38
CA SER A 81 7.10 -3.88 -4.37
C SER A 81 7.88 -4.89 -5.20
N VAL A 82 7.53 -6.18 -5.09
CA VAL A 82 8.12 -7.26 -5.90
C VAL A 82 7.78 -7.08 -7.38
N LEU A 83 6.52 -6.81 -7.71
CA LEU A 83 6.09 -6.56 -9.09
C LEU A 83 6.78 -5.33 -9.70
N ALA A 84 6.89 -4.23 -8.93
CA ALA A 84 7.58 -3.02 -9.37
C ALA A 84 9.08 -3.25 -9.59
N CYS A 85 9.69 -4.11 -8.77
CA CYS A 85 11.08 -4.54 -8.95
C CYS A 85 11.26 -5.36 -10.24
N MET A 86 10.45 -6.41 -10.43
CA MET A 86 10.54 -7.28 -11.61
C MET A 86 10.27 -6.55 -12.92
N ARG A 87 9.30 -5.62 -12.93
CA ARG A 87 9.00 -4.80 -14.12
C ARG A 87 10.08 -3.77 -14.46
N GLY A 88 10.98 -3.45 -13.52
CA GLY A 88 12.13 -2.59 -13.79
C GLY A 88 13.34 -3.34 -14.33
N ALA A 89 13.35 -4.68 -14.24
CA ALA A 89 14.43 -5.54 -14.71
C ALA A 89 14.19 -6.11 -16.12
N ARG A 90 12.97 -5.94 -16.67
CA ARG A 90 12.64 -6.17 -18.09
C ARG A 90 12.81 -4.88 -18.87
#